data_AF-A0A1F8R1D0-F1
#
_entry.id   AF-A0A1F8R1D0-F1
#
_cell.length_a   1.000
_cell.length_b   1.000
_cell.length_c   1.000
_cell.angle_alpha   90.00
_cell.angle_beta   90.00
_cell.angle_gamma   90.00
#
_symmetry.space_group_name_H-M   'P 1'
#
loop_
_entity.id
_entity.type
_entity.pdbx_description
1 polymer ?
#
loop_
_entity_poly.entity_id
_entity_poly.type
_entity_poly.pdbx_seq_one_letter_code
_entity_poly.pdbx_strand_id
1 'polypeptide(L)'
;MQSPPPPEPGVDNQTCLSCHAQPDQYLELPSGEQLYLTVDESEFNASVHGKTGYACVQCHTNLTGYPHPPITAQTRRDITLAYYQSCARCHSSMYEKTLDSTHQKALMEGNKNAAVCTDCHGAHNVQPPDEPRSRSAQMCEQCHSEIFSTYQDSVHGAALVGEGNPDVPACIDCHGVHNVQGPSTGPFLLYSPLICAKCHADEELMAKYGISTDVFDTYVADFHGKTVIFDERTPGQTTNKPVCADCHGVHNILPPDDPHSTVMKDNLLVTCRRCHPDASQNFSAAWLGHYTPDRTKYPLVYYVDLFYKIFIPTVLGGMAIFVIGDASRRIINRRKRVRHG
;
A
#
# COMPACT_ATOMS: atom_id res chain seq x y z
N MET A 1 -0.57 28.23 -3.68
CA MET A 1 -2.01 28.23 -3.36
C MET A 1 -2.59 29.51 -3.92
N GLN A 2 -3.38 29.42 -4.98
CA GLN A 2 -4.07 30.60 -5.55
C GLN A 2 -5.35 30.82 -4.76
N SER A 3 -5.61 32.08 -4.38
CA SER A 3 -6.83 32.47 -3.68
C SER A 3 -8.06 32.06 -4.49
N PRO A 4 -9.14 31.58 -3.83
CA PRO A 4 -10.36 31.22 -4.52
C PRO A 4 -10.94 32.45 -5.24
N PRO A 5 -11.58 32.26 -6.42
CA PRO A 5 -12.29 33.35 -7.08
C PRO A 5 -13.38 33.90 -6.14
N PRO A 6 -13.65 35.22 -6.17
CA PRO A 6 -14.71 35.80 -5.35
C PRO A 6 -16.05 35.16 -5.72
N PRO A 7 -16.92 34.86 -4.76
CA PRO A 7 -18.23 34.30 -5.05
C PRO A 7 -18.99 35.25 -5.98
N GLU A 8 -19.65 34.72 -7.01
CA GLU A 8 -20.74 35.47 -7.64
C GLU A 8 -21.74 35.87 -6.53
N PRO A 9 -22.38 37.04 -6.59
CA PRO A 9 -23.31 37.47 -5.56
C PRO A 9 -24.51 36.52 -5.56
N GLY A 10 -24.46 35.47 -4.75
CA GLY A 10 -25.35 34.32 -4.92
C GLY A 10 -25.44 33.48 -3.65
N VAL A 11 -26.60 33.60 -2.98
CA VAL A 11 -27.18 32.73 -1.94
C VAL A 11 -26.20 32.23 -0.86
N ASP A 12 -26.31 32.78 0.34
CA ASP A 12 -25.57 32.31 1.51
C ASP A 12 -26.05 30.92 1.99
N ASN A 13 -25.23 30.26 2.82
CA ASN A 13 -25.59 28.96 3.41
C ASN A 13 -26.86 29.06 4.26
N GLN A 14 -27.10 30.20 4.91
CA GLN A 14 -28.27 30.40 5.77
C GLN A 14 -29.58 30.29 4.98
N THR A 15 -29.58 30.75 3.73
CA THR A 15 -30.72 30.65 2.83
C THR A 15 -31.03 29.18 2.54
N CYS A 16 -30.03 28.36 2.28
CA CYS A 16 -30.21 26.91 2.08
C CYS A 16 -30.70 26.24 3.38
N LEU A 17 -30.05 26.55 4.50
CA LEU A 17 -30.35 25.98 5.82
C LEU A 17 -31.73 26.37 6.35
N SER A 18 -32.32 27.48 5.89
CA SER A 18 -33.69 27.86 6.28
C SER A 18 -34.73 26.76 6.02
N CYS A 19 -34.53 25.98 4.95
CA CYS A 19 -35.32 24.79 4.63
C CYS A 19 -34.58 23.50 4.96
N HIS A 20 -33.27 23.40 4.64
CA HIS A 20 -32.51 22.15 4.76
C HIS A 20 -32.00 21.85 6.18
N ALA A 21 -32.12 22.73 7.17
CA ALA A 21 -31.76 22.41 8.56
C ALA A 21 -32.90 21.79 9.38
N GLN A 22 -34.10 21.68 8.80
CA GLN A 22 -35.26 21.15 9.52
C GLN A 22 -35.11 19.63 9.73
N PRO A 23 -35.38 19.11 10.94
CA PRO A 23 -35.25 17.68 11.23
C PRO A 23 -36.25 16.84 10.44
N ASP A 24 -35.86 15.59 10.17
CA ASP A 24 -36.70 14.56 9.56
C ASP A 24 -37.31 14.93 8.19
N GLN A 25 -36.67 15.86 7.46
CA GLN A 25 -37.09 16.16 6.09
C GLN A 25 -36.54 15.12 5.12
N TYR A 26 -37.44 14.52 4.34
CA TYR A 26 -37.08 13.60 3.28
C TYR A 26 -37.99 13.74 2.06
N LEU A 27 -37.48 13.31 0.91
CA LEU A 27 -38.22 13.12 -0.32
C LEU A 27 -38.28 11.62 -0.63
N GLU A 28 -39.46 11.09 -0.94
CA GLU A 28 -39.59 9.73 -1.47
C GLU A 28 -39.28 9.75 -2.97
N LEU A 29 -38.27 8.98 -3.37
CA LEU A 29 -37.85 8.85 -4.76
C LEU A 29 -38.74 7.84 -5.51
N PRO A 30 -38.80 7.87 -6.86
CA PRO A 30 -39.57 6.91 -7.64
C PRO A 30 -39.22 5.43 -7.37
N SER A 31 -38.01 5.16 -6.87
CA SER A 31 -37.56 3.83 -6.43
C SER A 31 -38.15 3.37 -5.09
N GLY A 32 -38.84 4.24 -4.35
CA GLY A 32 -39.29 4.01 -2.97
C GLY A 32 -38.23 4.33 -1.90
N GLU A 33 -37.03 4.75 -2.30
CA GLU A 33 -36.00 5.19 -1.35
C GLU A 33 -36.33 6.56 -0.74
N GLN A 34 -36.03 6.74 0.55
CA GLN A 34 -36.09 8.04 1.20
C GLN A 34 -34.77 8.79 1.04
N LEU A 35 -34.80 9.93 0.36
CA LEU A 35 -33.71 10.89 0.31
C LEU A 35 -33.87 11.91 1.43
N TYR A 36 -33.03 11.81 2.45
CA TYR A 36 -32.97 12.81 3.51
C TYR A 36 -32.44 14.14 2.98
N LEU A 37 -33.19 15.22 3.24
CA LEU A 37 -32.89 16.58 2.83
C LEU A 37 -32.25 17.39 3.96
N THR A 38 -32.37 16.91 5.19
CA THR A 38 -31.80 17.54 6.38
C THR A 38 -30.27 17.54 6.32
N VAL A 39 -29.68 18.72 6.56
CA VAL A 39 -28.25 18.93 6.72
C VAL A 39 -28.02 19.49 8.12
N ASP A 40 -27.20 18.79 8.91
CA ASP A 40 -26.78 19.29 10.20
C ASP A 40 -25.73 20.40 9.99
N GLU A 41 -26.09 21.63 10.35
CA GLU A 41 -25.22 22.80 10.22
C GLU A 41 -23.93 22.64 11.04
N SER A 42 -24.02 22.03 12.23
CA SER A 42 -22.86 21.83 13.10
C SER A 42 -21.91 20.79 12.52
N GLU A 43 -22.43 19.72 11.91
CA GLU A 43 -21.63 18.69 11.25
C GLU A 43 -20.95 19.25 9.99
N PHE A 44 -21.68 20.02 9.18
CA PHE A 44 -21.10 20.68 8.01
C PHE A 44 -20.00 21.66 8.42
N ASN A 45 -20.23 22.51 9.41
CA ASN A 45 -19.25 23.46 9.90
C ASN A 45 -18.02 22.78 10.53
N ALA A 46 -18.15 21.54 11.02
CA ALA A 46 -17.03 20.74 11.51
C ALA A 46 -16.19 20.08 10.39
N SER A 47 -16.74 19.94 9.19
CA SER A 47 -16.05 19.40 8.01
C SER A 47 -14.90 20.29 7.53
N VAL A 48 -14.01 19.75 6.70
CA VAL A 48 -12.91 20.52 6.10
C VAL A 48 -13.39 21.67 5.22
N HIS A 49 -14.54 21.51 4.55
CA HIS A 49 -15.14 22.54 3.69
C HIS A 49 -15.90 23.60 4.51
N GLY A 50 -16.62 23.19 5.56
CA GLY A 50 -17.29 24.15 6.45
C GLY A 50 -16.30 25.03 7.21
N LYS A 51 -15.22 24.44 7.73
CA LYS A 51 -14.13 25.19 8.40
C LYS A 51 -13.43 26.21 7.51
N THR A 52 -13.39 25.96 6.20
CA THR A 52 -12.79 26.88 5.22
C THR A 52 -13.79 27.88 4.63
N GLY A 53 -15.06 27.79 5.02
CA GLY A 53 -16.11 28.74 4.63
C GLY A 53 -16.68 28.52 3.23
N TYR A 54 -16.61 27.29 2.69
CA TYR A 54 -17.24 26.99 1.40
C TYR A 54 -18.77 27.08 1.50
N ALA A 55 -19.38 27.73 0.52
CA ALA A 55 -20.82 27.86 0.41
C ALA A 55 -21.45 26.64 -0.27
N CYS A 56 -22.70 26.31 0.07
CA CYS A 56 -23.46 25.19 -0.49
C CYS A 56 -23.47 25.24 -2.04
N VAL A 57 -23.67 26.42 -2.60
CA VAL A 57 -23.74 26.67 -4.05
C VAL A 57 -22.41 26.44 -4.79
N GLN A 58 -21.28 26.38 -4.07
CA GLN A 58 -19.99 26.06 -4.68
C GLN A 58 -19.85 24.57 -5.02
N CYS A 59 -20.58 23.69 -4.32
CA CYS A 59 -20.67 22.27 -4.66
C CYS A 59 -21.96 21.95 -5.45
N HIS A 60 -23.07 22.58 -5.08
CA HIS A 60 -24.38 22.44 -5.72
C HIS A 60 -24.56 23.42 -6.88
N THR A 61 -23.66 23.34 -7.86
CA THR A 61 -23.53 24.37 -8.90
C THR A 61 -24.64 24.35 -9.95
N ASN A 62 -25.49 23.32 -9.93
CA ASN A 62 -26.61 23.15 -10.85
C ASN A 62 -27.94 23.66 -10.28
N LEU A 63 -27.93 24.16 -9.03
CA LEU A 63 -29.11 24.75 -8.43
C LEU A 63 -29.25 26.20 -8.91
N THR A 64 -30.31 26.46 -9.67
CA THR A 64 -30.65 27.80 -10.15
C THR A 64 -32.03 28.22 -9.61
N GLY A 65 -32.15 29.46 -9.15
CA GLY A 65 -33.39 29.99 -8.58
C GLY A 65 -33.66 29.58 -7.12
N TYR A 66 -34.60 30.27 -6.48
CA TYR A 66 -35.06 30.00 -5.12
C TYR A 66 -36.60 30.13 -5.06
N PRO A 67 -37.34 29.06 -4.68
CA PRO A 67 -36.88 27.68 -4.50
C PRO A 67 -36.29 27.09 -5.79
N HIS A 68 -35.30 26.20 -5.64
CA HIS A 68 -34.64 25.57 -6.79
C HIS A 68 -35.56 24.50 -7.44
N PRO A 69 -35.35 24.15 -8.72
CA PRO A 69 -36.08 23.08 -9.40
C PRO A 69 -36.03 21.74 -8.63
N PRO A 70 -37.08 20.89 -8.77
CA PRO A 70 -37.12 19.59 -8.12
C PRO A 70 -36.07 18.63 -8.69
N ILE A 71 -35.55 17.76 -7.84
CA ILE A 71 -34.65 16.68 -8.23
C ILE A 71 -35.46 15.60 -8.98
N THR A 72 -34.96 15.15 -10.14
CA THR A 72 -35.64 14.16 -11.01
C THR A 72 -34.95 12.78 -11.00
N ALA A 73 -34.06 12.55 -10.05
CA ALA A 73 -33.34 11.28 -9.91
C ALA A 73 -34.27 10.13 -9.50
N GLN A 74 -33.97 8.91 -9.96
CA GLN A 74 -34.78 7.72 -9.65
C GLN A 74 -34.38 7.08 -8.32
N THR A 75 -33.08 7.08 -8.02
CA THR A 75 -32.48 6.49 -6.81
C THR A 75 -31.53 7.47 -6.14
N ARG A 76 -31.20 7.25 -4.86
CA ARG A 76 -30.16 7.99 -4.15
C ARG A 76 -28.82 7.86 -4.86
N ARG A 77 -28.55 6.68 -5.43
CA ARG A 77 -27.32 6.43 -6.15
C ARG A 77 -27.20 7.29 -7.41
N ASP A 78 -28.29 7.53 -8.13
CA ASP A 78 -28.27 8.42 -9.29
C ASP A 78 -27.92 9.87 -8.89
N ILE A 79 -28.33 10.31 -7.70
CA ILE A 79 -27.96 11.62 -7.14
C ILE A 79 -26.46 11.65 -6.85
N THR A 80 -25.93 10.66 -6.15
CA THR A 80 -24.50 10.54 -5.87
C THR A 80 -23.66 10.59 -7.15
N LEU A 81 -24.05 9.81 -8.16
CA LEU A 81 -23.38 9.76 -9.46
C LEU A 81 -23.54 11.05 -10.29
N ALA A 82 -24.60 11.83 -10.07
CA ALA A 82 -24.78 13.12 -10.73
C ALA A 82 -23.90 14.23 -10.12
N TYR A 83 -23.65 14.18 -8.81
CA TYR A 83 -22.95 15.26 -8.09
C TYR A 83 -21.46 15.01 -7.85
N TYR A 84 -20.95 13.78 -7.86
CA TYR A 84 -19.53 13.52 -7.53
C TYR A 84 -18.54 14.24 -8.47
N GLN A 85 -18.94 14.53 -9.72
CA GLN A 85 -18.10 15.26 -10.66
C GLN A 85 -17.85 16.72 -10.26
N SER A 86 -18.69 17.30 -9.38
CA SER A 86 -18.45 18.63 -8.81
C SER A 86 -17.13 18.70 -8.07
N CYS A 87 -16.67 17.59 -7.46
CA CYS A 87 -15.39 17.52 -6.78
C CYS A 87 -14.21 17.79 -7.72
N ALA A 88 -14.31 17.41 -9.00
CA ALA A 88 -13.25 17.58 -9.99
C ALA A 88 -12.92 19.06 -10.30
N ARG A 89 -13.86 19.98 -10.02
CA ARG A 89 -13.66 21.42 -10.23
C ARG A 89 -12.55 21.99 -9.35
N CYS A 90 -12.35 21.43 -8.16
CA CYS A 90 -11.33 21.86 -7.21
C CYS A 90 -10.27 20.78 -6.95
N HIS A 91 -10.65 19.50 -6.99
CA HIS A 91 -9.77 18.34 -6.79
C HIS A 91 -9.42 17.64 -8.11
N SER A 92 -9.17 18.40 -9.18
CA SER A 92 -8.90 17.88 -10.52
C SER A 92 -7.77 16.85 -10.54
N SER A 93 -6.65 17.13 -9.87
CA SER A 93 -5.52 16.20 -9.80
C SER A 93 -5.84 14.85 -9.16
N MET A 94 -6.78 14.82 -8.20
CA MET A 94 -7.22 13.58 -7.58
C MET A 94 -8.24 12.86 -8.46
N TYR A 95 -9.16 13.62 -9.06
CA TYR A 95 -10.11 13.09 -10.03
C TYR A 95 -9.39 12.42 -11.22
N GLU A 96 -8.36 13.06 -11.78
CA GLU A 96 -7.56 12.50 -12.87
C GLU A 96 -6.90 11.17 -12.49
N LYS A 97 -6.36 11.06 -11.27
CA LYS A 97 -5.80 9.78 -10.78
C LYS A 97 -6.87 8.68 -10.72
N THR A 98 -8.11 9.03 -10.36
CA THR A 98 -9.17 8.02 -10.23
C THR A 98 -9.57 7.41 -11.56
N LEU A 99 -9.28 8.06 -12.68
CA LEU A 99 -9.68 7.60 -14.01
C LEU A 99 -9.14 6.20 -14.35
N ASP A 100 -7.94 5.87 -13.86
CA ASP A 100 -7.31 4.57 -14.08
C ASP A 100 -7.56 3.55 -12.94
N SER A 101 -8.28 3.95 -11.89
CA SER A 101 -8.58 3.10 -10.74
C SER A 101 -9.56 1.98 -11.09
N THR A 102 -9.52 0.88 -10.33
CA THR A 102 -10.45 -0.24 -10.50
C THR A 102 -11.91 0.17 -10.26
N HIS A 103 -12.18 1.10 -9.32
CA HIS A 103 -13.53 1.60 -9.10
C HIS A 103 -14.07 2.37 -10.30
N GLN A 104 -13.26 3.26 -10.91
CA GLN A 104 -13.72 3.99 -12.09
C GLN A 104 -13.93 3.06 -13.29
N LYS A 105 -13.06 2.08 -13.48
CA LYS A 105 -13.23 1.06 -14.55
C LYS A 105 -14.54 0.29 -14.36
N ALA A 106 -14.83 -0.19 -13.15
CA ALA A 106 -16.08 -0.86 -12.84
C ALA A 106 -17.31 0.06 -13.06
N LEU A 107 -17.21 1.34 -12.71
CA LEU A 107 -18.27 2.33 -12.97
C LEU A 107 -18.53 2.49 -14.47
N MET A 108 -17.48 2.59 -15.28
CA MET A 108 -17.57 2.70 -16.75
C MET A 108 -18.12 1.43 -17.41
N GLU A 109 -17.88 0.26 -16.81
CA GLU A 109 -18.48 -1.02 -17.21
C GLU A 109 -19.96 -1.16 -16.82
N GLY A 110 -20.54 -0.14 -16.18
CA GLY A 110 -21.95 -0.08 -15.83
C GLY A 110 -22.26 -0.48 -14.38
N ASN A 111 -21.26 -0.81 -13.57
CA ASN A 111 -21.47 -1.08 -12.15
C ASN A 111 -21.68 0.23 -11.40
N LYS A 112 -22.95 0.64 -11.26
CA LYS A 112 -23.32 1.84 -10.49
C LYS A 112 -22.87 1.79 -9.03
N ASN A 113 -22.63 0.61 -8.44
CA ASN A 113 -22.19 0.47 -7.05
C ASN A 113 -20.68 0.67 -6.85
N ALA A 114 -19.91 0.88 -7.92
CA ALA A 114 -18.49 1.16 -7.80
C ALA A 114 -18.26 2.50 -7.07
N ALA A 115 -17.33 2.53 -6.11
CA ALA A 115 -17.16 3.67 -5.22
C ALA A 115 -16.75 4.96 -5.97
N VAL A 116 -17.36 6.09 -5.58
CA VAL A 116 -17.02 7.45 -5.99
C VAL A 116 -16.60 8.29 -4.77
N CYS A 117 -16.22 9.55 -4.98
CA CYS A 117 -15.61 10.42 -3.96
C CYS A 117 -16.39 10.44 -2.63
N THR A 118 -17.71 10.56 -2.69
CA THR A 118 -18.58 10.68 -1.50
C THR A 118 -18.76 9.36 -0.75
N ASP A 119 -18.50 8.21 -1.39
CA ASP A 119 -18.58 6.91 -0.72
C ASP A 119 -17.42 6.73 0.28
N CYS A 120 -16.27 7.37 0.03
CA CYS A 120 -15.12 7.34 0.94
C CYS A 120 -15.04 8.58 1.85
N HIS A 121 -15.35 9.77 1.32
CA HIS A 121 -15.16 11.04 2.03
C HIS A 121 -16.42 11.57 2.72
N GLY A 122 -17.61 11.04 2.39
CA GLY A 122 -18.87 11.69 2.72
C GLY A 122 -19.18 12.87 1.79
N ALA A 123 -20.36 13.46 1.95
CA ALA A 123 -20.83 14.58 1.13
C ALA A 123 -20.80 15.92 1.89
N HIS A 124 -21.44 15.98 3.06
CA HIS A 124 -21.53 17.19 3.88
C HIS A 124 -20.66 17.16 5.14
N ASN A 125 -20.01 16.04 5.43
CA ASN A 125 -19.23 15.83 6.65
C ASN A 125 -17.79 15.41 6.36
N VAL A 126 -17.23 15.91 5.25
CA VAL A 126 -15.88 15.54 4.80
C VAL A 126 -14.85 15.81 5.90
N GLN A 127 -14.24 14.74 6.40
CA GLN A 127 -13.22 14.80 7.44
C GLN A 127 -11.82 14.58 6.85
N PRO A 128 -10.75 14.91 7.60
CA PRO A 128 -9.41 14.44 7.29
C PRO A 128 -9.42 12.90 7.20
N PRO A 129 -8.93 12.31 6.09
CA PRO A 129 -9.00 10.87 5.87
C PRO A 129 -8.09 10.07 6.80
N ASP A 130 -7.14 10.73 7.46
CA ASP A 130 -6.09 10.11 8.26
C ASP A 130 -6.18 10.37 9.78
N GLU A 131 -7.32 10.87 10.25
CA GLU A 131 -7.50 11.23 11.67
C GLU A 131 -8.83 10.67 12.24
N PRO A 132 -8.79 9.58 13.04
CA PRO A 132 -7.62 8.75 13.34
C PRO A 132 -7.17 7.95 12.12
N ARG A 133 -5.90 7.50 12.10
CA ARG A 133 -5.30 6.72 11.01
C ARG A 133 -6.19 5.55 10.55
N SER A 134 -6.84 4.86 11.50
CA SER A 134 -7.75 3.74 11.26
C SER A 134 -8.96 4.07 10.38
N ARG A 135 -9.36 5.34 10.29
CA ARG A 135 -10.44 5.79 9.40
C ARG A 135 -10.18 5.40 7.95
N SER A 136 -8.92 5.44 7.52
CA SER A 136 -8.50 5.05 6.17
C SER A 136 -8.79 3.58 5.85
N ALA A 137 -8.82 2.69 6.85
CA ALA A 137 -9.19 1.30 6.67
C ALA A 137 -10.72 1.09 6.80
N GLN A 138 -11.36 1.79 7.73
CA GLN A 138 -12.81 1.71 7.98
C GLN A 138 -13.66 2.17 6.79
N MET A 139 -13.18 3.13 5.98
CA MET A 139 -13.87 3.49 4.74
C MET A 139 -13.96 2.30 3.77
N CYS A 140 -12.94 1.44 3.73
CA CYS A 140 -12.93 0.26 2.87
C CYS A 140 -13.89 -0.82 3.39
N GLU A 141 -14.04 -0.94 4.72
CA GLU A 141 -14.93 -1.91 5.39
C GLU A 141 -16.38 -1.81 4.91
N GLN A 142 -16.86 -0.59 4.61
CA GLN A 142 -18.25 -0.35 4.21
C GLN A 142 -18.70 -1.22 3.03
N CYS A 143 -17.76 -1.59 2.15
CA CYS A 143 -18.00 -2.46 1.00
C CYS A 143 -17.15 -3.74 1.02
N HIS A 144 -15.94 -3.69 1.61
CA HIS A 144 -14.98 -4.80 1.65
C HIS A 144 -14.87 -5.42 3.05
N SER A 145 -16.01 -5.63 3.71
CA SER A 145 -16.08 -6.07 5.10
C SER A 145 -15.38 -7.41 5.37
N GLU A 146 -15.48 -8.39 4.47
CA GLU A 146 -14.82 -9.69 4.62
C GLU A 146 -13.28 -9.57 4.62
N ILE A 147 -12.75 -8.75 3.71
CA ILE A 147 -11.32 -8.47 3.64
C ILE A 147 -10.88 -7.64 4.84
N PHE A 148 -11.68 -6.65 5.24
CA PHE A 148 -11.40 -5.85 6.44
C PHE A 148 -11.34 -6.71 7.70
N SER A 149 -12.27 -7.66 7.87
CA SER A 149 -12.25 -8.61 8.99
C SER A 149 -10.96 -9.44 9.00
N THR A 150 -10.54 -9.94 7.83
CA THR A 150 -9.28 -10.69 7.72
C THR A 150 -8.07 -9.81 8.07
N TYR A 151 -8.06 -8.56 7.60
CA TYR A 151 -7.03 -7.58 7.92
C TYR A 151 -7.00 -7.24 9.41
N GLN A 152 -8.15 -7.07 10.04
CA GLN A 152 -8.28 -6.77 11.47
C GLN A 152 -7.68 -7.87 12.34
N ASP A 153 -7.74 -9.12 11.90
CA ASP A 153 -7.13 -10.28 12.60
C ASP A 153 -5.62 -10.44 12.33
N SER A 154 -5.05 -9.68 11.40
CA SER A 154 -3.61 -9.66 11.12
C SER A 154 -2.83 -8.82 12.13
N VAL A 155 -1.50 -8.97 12.18
CA VAL A 155 -0.64 -8.16 13.06
C VAL A 155 -0.75 -6.65 12.78
N HIS A 156 -0.94 -6.26 11.52
CA HIS A 156 -1.08 -4.85 11.14
C HIS A 156 -2.45 -4.30 11.51
N GLY A 157 -3.53 -5.02 11.19
CA GLY A 157 -4.89 -4.54 11.49
C GLY A 157 -5.23 -4.59 12.98
N ALA A 158 -4.74 -5.59 13.71
CA ALA A 158 -4.89 -5.65 15.16
C ALA A 158 -4.22 -4.45 15.83
N ALA A 159 -3.00 -4.09 15.40
CA ALA A 159 -2.31 -2.90 15.91
C ALA A 159 -3.00 -1.59 15.48
N LEU A 160 -3.45 -1.46 14.23
CA LEU A 160 -4.07 -0.21 13.75
C LEU A 160 -5.45 0.03 14.38
N VAL A 161 -6.31 -0.98 14.31
CA VAL A 161 -7.72 -0.85 14.67
C VAL A 161 -7.95 -1.20 16.14
N GLY A 162 -7.28 -2.23 16.65
CA GLY A 162 -7.42 -2.69 18.03
C GLY A 162 -6.63 -1.86 19.03
N GLU A 163 -5.37 -1.54 18.71
CA GLU A 163 -4.47 -0.79 19.62
C GLU A 163 -4.40 0.71 19.30
N GLY A 164 -4.88 1.14 18.13
CA GLY A 164 -4.80 2.54 17.70
C GLY A 164 -3.39 2.99 17.31
N ASN A 165 -2.49 2.05 17.04
CA ASN A 165 -1.10 2.33 16.67
C ASN A 165 -1.03 2.87 15.22
N PRO A 166 -0.58 4.11 14.97
CA PRO A 166 -0.49 4.67 13.63
C PRO A 166 0.77 4.23 12.85
N ASP A 167 1.73 3.57 13.51
CA ASP A 167 3.03 3.17 12.93
C ASP A 167 2.93 1.89 12.06
N VAL A 168 1.72 1.37 11.83
CA VAL A 168 1.44 0.17 11.02
C VAL A 168 0.61 0.53 9.77
N PRO A 169 0.71 -0.25 8.68
CA PRO A 169 0.03 0.09 7.43
C PRO A 169 -1.47 -0.14 7.50
N ALA A 170 -2.23 0.77 6.88
CA ALA A 170 -3.64 0.64 6.53
C ALA A 170 -3.79 0.14 5.07
N CYS A 171 -5.03 -0.09 4.62
CA CYS A 171 -5.35 -0.52 3.25
C CYS A 171 -4.67 0.37 2.18
N ILE A 172 -4.62 1.67 2.47
CA ILE A 172 -4.17 2.71 1.55
C ILE A 172 -2.66 2.74 1.33
N ASP A 173 -1.88 2.18 2.26
CA ASP A 173 -0.41 2.15 2.15
C ASP A 173 0.05 1.12 1.12
N CYS A 174 -0.73 0.04 1.00
CA CYS A 174 -0.53 -0.99 0.02
C CYS A 174 -1.19 -0.61 -1.32
N HIS A 175 -2.47 -0.24 -1.31
CA HIS A 175 -3.26 -0.10 -2.54
C HIS A 175 -3.30 1.31 -3.16
N GLY A 176 -2.97 2.36 -2.39
CA GLY A 176 -3.31 3.74 -2.76
C GLY A 176 -4.80 4.07 -2.53
N VAL A 177 -5.21 5.31 -2.84
CA VAL A 177 -6.59 5.81 -2.58
C VAL A 177 -7.30 6.36 -3.82
N HIS A 178 -6.60 7.19 -4.59
CA HIS A 178 -7.14 7.80 -5.80
C HIS A 178 -6.64 7.11 -7.06
N ASN A 179 -5.87 6.03 -6.92
CA ASN A 179 -5.34 5.24 -8.01
C ASN A 179 -5.36 3.75 -7.62
N VAL A 180 -6.40 3.35 -6.86
CA VAL A 180 -6.53 1.99 -6.30
C VAL A 180 -6.37 0.98 -7.43
N GLN A 181 -5.27 0.23 -7.35
CA GLN A 181 -4.99 -0.84 -8.30
C GLN A 181 -5.68 -2.12 -7.85
N GLY A 182 -6.29 -2.82 -8.80
CA GLY A 182 -6.93 -4.09 -8.54
C GLY A 182 -5.90 -5.17 -8.15
N PRO A 183 -6.31 -6.19 -7.37
CA PRO A 183 -5.42 -7.25 -6.89
C PRO A 183 -4.79 -8.11 -8.01
N SER A 184 -5.29 -8.01 -9.24
CA SER A 184 -4.91 -8.82 -10.40
C SER A 184 -4.01 -8.11 -11.41
N THR A 185 -3.63 -6.85 -11.18
CA THR A 185 -2.71 -6.16 -12.09
C THR A 185 -1.28 -6.61 -11.81
N GLY A 186 -0.67 -7.36 -12.73
CA GLY A 186 0.69 -7.91 -12.60
C GLY A 186 1.78 -6.97 -12.06
N PRO A 187 1.77 -5.64 -12.36
CA PRO A 187 2.72 -4.70 -11.77
C PRO A 187 2.63 -4.57 -10.23
N PHE A 188 1.44 -4.69 -9.65
CA PHE A 188 1.24 -4.56 -8.20
C PHE A 188 2.00 -5.64 -7.42
N LEU A 189 2.00 -6.88 -7.94
CA LEU A 189 2.67 -8.02 -7.31
C LEU A 189 4.20 -7.90 -7.42
N LEU A 190 4.73 -7.46 -8.56
CA LEU A 190 6.17 -7.34 -8.81
C LEU A 190 6.83 -6.27 -7.92
N TYR A 191 6.15 -5.15 -7.67
CA TYR A 191 6.67 -4.05 -6.84
C TYR A 191 6.29 -4.17 -5.36
N SER A 192 5.57 -5.22 -4.96
CA SER A 192 5.13 -5.40 -3.58
C SER A 192 6.26 -5.44 -2.54
N PRO A 193 7.49 -5.95 -2.80
CA PRO A 193 8.57 -5.87 -1.81
C PRO A 193 8.94 -4.43 -1.44
N LEU A 194 8.83 -3.48 -2.38
CA LEU A 194 9.12 -2.07 -2.12
C LEU A 194 8.05 -1.43 -1.23
N ILE A 195 6.81 -1.93 -1.26
CA ILE A 195 5.76 -1.49 -0.35
C ILE A 195 6.12 -1.89 1.08
N CYS A 196 6.50 -3.15 1.29
CA CYS A 196 6.92 -3.66 2.59
C CYS A 196 8.17 -2.93 3.11
N ALA A 197 9.13 -2.65 2.23
CA ALA A 197 10.39 -2.00 2.57
C ALA A 197 10.21 -0.57 3.11
N LYS A 198 9.14 0.15 2.75
CA LYS A 198 8.86 1.50 3.28
C LYS A 198 8.84 1.54 4.80
N CYS A 199 8.40 0.45 5.43
CA CYS A 199 8.36 0.34 6.89
C CYS A 199 9.41 -0.65 7.39
N HIS A 200 9.54 -1.83 6.78
CA HIS A 200 10.43 -2.88 7.26
C HIS A 200 11.91 -2.66 6.95
N ALA A 201 12.27 -1.66 6.14
CA ALA A 201 13.66 -1.20 5.98
C ALA A 201 13.91 0.17 6.66
N ASP A 202 12.92 0.72 7.36
CA ASP A 202 13.05 1.97 8.12
C ASP A 202 13.62 1.66 9.51
N GLU A 203 14.87 2.05 9.73
CA GLU A 203 15.59 1.80 10.98
C GLU A 203 14.95 2.50 12.19
N GLU A 204 14.46 3.73 12.01
CA GLU A 204 13.86 4.51 13.10
C GLU A 204 12.53 3.89 13.52
N LEU A 205 11.70 3.51 12.54
CA LEU A 205 10.42 2.87 12.80
C LEU A 205 10.59 1.48 13.43
N MET A 206 11.42 0.62 12.83
CA MET A 206 11.57 -0.77 13.28
C MET A 206 12.28 -0.88 14.62
N ALA A 207 13.18 0.04 14.96
CA ALA A 207 13.85 0.08 16.25
C ALA A 207 12.85 0.22 17.43
N LYS A 208 11.74 0.95 17.25
CA LYS A 208 10.68 1.08 18.28
C LYS A 208 10.06 -0.27 18.67
N TYR A 209 10.05 -1.22 17.74
CA TYR A 209 9.40 -2.52 17.88
C TYR A 209 10.41 -3.67 18.02
N GLY A 210 11.71 -3.39 18.03
CA GLY A 210 12.76 -4.42 18.06
C GLY A 210 12.77 -5.32 16.83
N ILE A 211 12.26 -4.83 15.70
CA ILE A 211 12.26 -5.54 14.41
C ILE A 211 13.56 -5.19 13.68
N SER A 212 14.21 -6.18 13.07
CA SER A 212 15.43 -5.94 12.30
C SER A 212 15.08 -5.44 10.90
N THR A 213 15.80 -4.42 10.41
CA THR A 213 15.69 -3.93 9.03
C THR A 213 16.41 -4.82 8.03
N ASP A 214 17.29 -5.72 8.49
CA ASP A 214 17.97 -6.72 7.67
C ASP A 214 16.97 -7.63 6.94
N VAL A 215 15.69 -7.63 7.31
CA VAL A 215 14.66 -8.45 6.65
C VAL A 215 14.54 -8.16 5.16
N PHE A 216 14.65 -6.89 4.75
CA PHE A 216 14.63 -6.52 3.34
C PHE A 216 15.94 -6.92 2.65
N ASP A 217 17.08 -6.62 3.27
CA ASP A 217 18.40 -6.89 2.70
C ASP A 217 18.67 -8.40 2.55
N THR A 218 18.26 -9.20 3.52
CA THR A 218 18.38 -10.66 3.48
C THR A 218 17.50 -11.26 2.40
N TYR A 219 16.28 -10.75 2.20
CA TYR A 219 15.41 -11.14 1.08
C TYR A 219 16.05 -10.79 -0.27
N VAL A 220 16.48 -9.55 -0.45
CA VAL A 220 17.09 -9.10 -1.71
C VAL A 220 18.40 -9.83 -2.01
N ALA A 221 19.14 -10.26 -0.99
CA ALA A 221 20.36 -11.03 -1.14
C ALA A 221 20.11 -12.52 -1.48
N ASP A 222 18.92 -13.04 -1.20
CA ASP A 222 18.55 -14.43 -1.44
C ASP A 222 18.27 -14.73 -2.92
N PHE A 223 18.04 -16.00 -3.25
CA PHE A 223 17.74 -16.40 -4.62
C PHE A 223 16.36 -15.91 -5.10
N HIS A 224 15.34 -15.86 -4.25
CA HIS A 224 14.03 -15.29 -4.59
C HIS A 224 14.16 -13.79 -4.93
N GLY A 225 14.68 -12.98 -4.02
CA GLY A 225 14.82 -11.52 -4.18
C GLY A 225 15.75 -11.13 -5.31
N LYS A 226 16.93 -11.78 -5.45
CA LYS A 226 17.81 -11.53 -6.60
C LYS A 226 17.10 -11.79 -7.91
N THR A 227 16.38 -12.89 -8.01
CA THR A 227 15.76 -13.24 -9.29
C THR A 227 14.60 -12.28 -9.59
N VAL A 228 13.87 -11.74 -8.60
CA VAL A 228 12.85 -10.69 -8.84
C VAL A 228 13.48 -9.47 -9.50
N ILE A 229 14.63 -9.01 -8.98
CA ILE A 229 15.38 -7.87 -9.54
C ILE A 229 15.90 -8.14 -10.97
N PHE A 230 16.30 -9.37 -11.27
CA PHE A 230 16.71 -9.74 -12.64
C PHE A 230 15.54 -9.76 -13.63
N ASP A 231 14.31 -10.04 -13.19
CA ASP A 231 13.13 -10.09 -14.06
C ASP A 231 12.67 -8.72 -14.54
N GLU A 232 12.75 -7.70 -13.67
CA GLU A 232 12.45 -6.31 -14.03
C GLU A 232 13.26 -5.86 -15.26
N ARG A 233 14.42 -6.49 -15.50
CA ARG A 233 15.32 -6.20 -16.62
C ARG A 233 15.03 -7.03 -17.88
N THR A 234 14.13 -8.01 -17.82
CA THR A 234 13.79 -8.91 -18.94
C THR A 234 12.28 -9.20 -19.01
N PRO A 235 11.47 -8.24 -19.52
CA PRO A 235 10.01 -8.40 -19.58
C PRO A 235 9.60 -9.61 -20.45
N GLY A 236 8.74 -10.49 -19.92
CA GLY A 236 8.11 -11.58 -20.68
C GLY A 236 8.44 -13.01 -20.24
N GLN A 237 9.32 -13.21 -19.26
CA GLN A 237 9.41 -14.50 -18.56
C GLN A 237 8.40 -14.55 -17.42
N THR A 238 7.52 -15.56 -17.44
CA THR A 238 6.75 -15.94 -16.25
C THR A 238 7.73 -16.53 -15.25
N THR A 239 7.97 -15.82 -14.15
CA THR A 239 8.85 -16.34 -13.13
C THR A 239 8.10 -16.61 -11.84
N ASN A 240 8.17 -17.86 -11.39
CA ASN A 240 7.57 -18.33 -10.15
C ASN A 240 8.48 -17.93 -8.99
N LYS A 241 8.45 -16.65 -8.60
CA LYS A 241 9.32 -16.09 -7.56
C LYS A 241 8.46 -15.59 -6.40
N PRO A 242 8.62 -16.16 -5.20
CA PRO A 242 7.87 -15.69 -4.06
C PRO A 242 8.37 -14.31 -3.64
N VAL A 243 7.44 -13.38 -3.45
CA VAL A 243 7.64 -12.11 -2.76
C VAL A 243 7.21 -12.23 -1.30
N CYS A 244 7.34 -11.15 -0.53
CA CYS A 244 6.98 -11.10 0.90
C CYS A 244 5.59 -11.70 1.17
N ALA A 245 4.60 -11.33 0.35
CA ALA A 245 3.21 -11.75 0.52
C ALA A 245 2.95 -13.24 0.19
N ASP A 246 3.75 -13.88 -0.67
CA ASP A 246 3.59 -15.30 -0.99
C ASP A 246 3.92 -16.20 0.21
N CYS A 247 4.83 -15.73 1.06
CA CYS A 247 5.25 -16.38 2.29
C CYS A 247 4.41 -15.93 3.48
N HIS A 248 4.20 -14.62 3.68
CA HIS A 248 3.58 -14.06 4.87
C HIS A 248 2.06 -13.88 4.79
N GLY A 249 1.46 -13.91 3.60
CA GLY A 249 0.07 -13.51 3.36
C GLY A 249 -0.05 -12.06 2.90
N VAL A 250 -1.28 -11.68 2.51
CA VAL A 250 -1.57 -10.33 1.99
C VAL A 250 -2.35 -9.51 3.03
N HIS A 251 -3.58 -9.94 3.32
CA HIS A 251 -4.43 -9.34 4.35
C HIS A 251 -4.39 -10.10 5.66
N ASN A 252 -3.77 -11.29 5.70
CA ASN A 252 -3.73 -12.19 6.85
C ASN A 252 -2.28 -12.40 7.33
N ILE A 253 -1.51 -11.31 7.45
CA ILE A 253 -0.13 -11.39 7.93
C ILE A 253 -0.16 -11.68 9.43
N LEU A 254 0.22 -12.91 9.80
CA LEU A 254 0.16 -13.41 11.18
C LEU A 254 1.56 -13.47 11.82
N PRO A 255 1.64 -13.48 13.17
CA PRO A 255 2.90 -13.70 13.88
C PRO A 255 3.59 -15.00 13.45
N PRO A 256 4.93 -15.08 13.46
CA PRO A 256 5.66 -16.28 13.06
C PRO A 256 5.50 -17.47 14.01
N ASP A 257 4.98 -17.25 15.21
CA ASP A 257 4.65 -18.26 16.22
C ASP A 257 3.16 -18.63 16.24
N ASP A 258 2.32 -17.98 15.41
CA ASP A 258 0.91 -18.33 15.29
C ASP A 258 0.73 -19.68 14.54
N PRO A 259 -0.08 -20.62 15.05
CA PRO A 259 -0.32 -21.90 14.40
C PRO A 259 -0.90 -21.82 12.98
N HIS A 260 -1.60 -20.75 12.63
CA HIS A 260 -2.19 -20.51 11.32
C HIS A 260 -1.25 -19.72 10.39
N SER A 261 -0.13 -19.21 10.90
CA SER A 261 0.83 -18.47 10.10
C SER A 261 1.54 -19.39 9.10
N THR A 262 1.57 -18.95 7.83
CA THR A 262 2.25 -19.67 6.74
C THR A 262 3.76 -19.69 6.88
N VAL A 263 4.33 -18.78 7.70
CA VAL A 263 5.76 -18.73 8.01
C VAL A 263 6.12 -19.39 9.35
N MET A 264 5.14 -19.98 10.04
CA MET A 264 5.41 -20.78 11.23
C MET A 264 6.25 -22.00 10.86
N LYS A 265 7.21 -22.36 11.71
CA LYS A 265 8.24 -23.37 11.42
C LYS A 265 7.68 -24.70 10.93
N ASP A 266 6.59 -25.19 11.52
CA ASP A 266 5.95 -26.45 11.16
C ASP A 266 5.11 -26.31 9.87
N ASN A 267 4.64 -25.11 9.54
CA ASN A 267 3.89 -24.81 8.31
C ASN A 267 4.80 -24.48 7.12
N LEU A 268 6.06 -24.08 7.37
CA LEU A 268 6.96 -23.58 6.35
C LEU A 268 7.19 -24.55 5.19
N LEU A 269 7.27 -25.86 5.47
CA LEU A 269 7.41 -26.87 4.42
C LEU A 269 6.23 -26.85 3.45
N VAL A 270 5.00 -26.64 3.95
CA VAL A 270 3.78 -26.54 3.13
C VAL A 270 3.87 -25.30 2.25
N THR A 271 4.32 -24.18 2.80
CA THR A 271 4.55 -22.93 2.06
C THR A 271 5.59 -23.10 0.96
N CYS A 272 6.77 -23.67 1.26
CA CYS A 272 7.81 -23.94 0.26
C CYS A 272 7.33 -24.87 -0.85
N ARG A 273 6.50 -25.88 -0.52
CA ARG A 273 5.98 -26.86 -1.49
C ARG A 273 5.01 -26.31 -2.51
N ARG A 274 4.49 -25.09 -2.33
CA ARG A 274 3.74 -24.38 -3.38
C ARG A 274 4.55 -24.22 -4.66
N CYS A 275 5.87 -24.03 -4.53
CA CYS A 275 6.79 -23.87 -5.66
C CYS A 275 7.87 -24.96 -5.73
N HIS A 276 8.11 -25.69 -4.63
CA HIS A 276 9.06 -26.81 -4.54
C HIS A 276 8.37 -28.12 -4.11
N PRO A 277 7.60 -28.79 -4.98
CA PRO A 277 6.78 -29.95 -4.60
C PRO A 277 7.57 -31.09 -3.93
N ASP A 278 8.82 -31.29 -4.35
CA ASP A 278 9.70 -32.37 -3.87
C ASP A 278 10.52 -31.98 -2.62
N ALA A 279 10.28 -30.80 -2.04
CA ALA A 279 11.00 -30.36 -0.84
C ALA A 279 10.77 -31.31 0.34
N SER A 280 11.84 -31.63 1.05
CA SER A 280 11.82 -32.43 2.29
C SER A 280 11.82 -31.54 3.54
N GLN A 281 11.59 -32.10 4.73
CA GLN A 281 11.69 -31.33 5.98
C GLN A 281 13.07 -30.69 6.18
N ASN A 282 14.14 -31.35 5.75
CA ASN A 282 15.49 -30.80 5.84
C ASN A 282 15.67 -29.56 4.96
N PHE A 283 14.90 -29.43 3.89
CA PHE A 283 14.93 -28.26 3.01
C PHE A 283 14.44 -27.02 3.75
N SER A 284 13.25 -27.07 4.37
CA SER A 284 12.70 -25.95 5.12
C SER A 284 13.45 -25.70 6.43
N ALA A 285 13.99 -26.74 7.08
CA ALA A 285 14.77 -26.60 8.31
C ALA A 285 16.13 -25.90 8.11
N ALA A 286 16.68 -25.93 6.89
CA ALA A 286 17.92 -25.23 6.56
C ALA A 286 17.73 -23.71 6.39
N TRP A 287 16.49 -23.24 6.23
CA TRP A 287 16.20 -21.82 6.11
C TRP A 287 16.30 -21.14 7.47
N LEU A 288 17.14 -20.12 7.56
CA LEU A 288 17.41 -19.40 8.81
C LEU A 288 16.39 -18.28 9.08
N GLY A 289 15.40 -18.12 8.19
CA GLY A 289 14.52 -16.96 8.14
C GLY A 289 15.24 -15.72 7.60
N HIS A 290 14.63 -14.56 7.82
CA HIS A 290 15.18 -13.25 7.49
C HIS A 290 16.18 -12.72 8.53
N TYR A 291 17.00 -13.61 9.10
CA TYR A 291 17.97 -13.26 10.15
C TYR A 291 19.39 -13.36 9.62
N THR A 292 20.18 -12.32 9.90
CA THR A 292 21.63 -12.36 9.73
C THR A 292 22.25 -13.25 10.81
N PRO A 293 23.05 -14.27 10.46
CA PRO A 293 23.72 -15.10 11.45
C PRO A 293 24.67 -14.28 12.32
N ASP A 294 24.60 -14.47 13.63
CA ASP A 294 25.47 -13.83 14.60
C ASP A 294 26.01 -14.84 15.63
N ARG A 295 26.79 -14.36 16.60
CA ARG A 295 27.45 -15.21 17.62
C ARG A 295 26.47 -15.88 18.59
N THR A 296 25.26 -15.37 18.67
CA THR A 296 24.16 -15.82 19.54
C THR A 296 23.09 -16.56 18.75
N LYS A 297 22.76 -16.10 17.54
CA LYS A 297 21.73 -16.65 16.66
C LYS A 297 22.39 -17.30 15.45
N TYR A 298 22.30 -18.63 15.37
CA TYR A 298 22.99 -19.46 14.38
C TYR A 298 24.54 -19.34 14.39
N PRO A 299 25.20 -19.57 15.54
CA PRO A 299 26.64 -19.36 15.70
C PRO A 299 27.49 -20.20 14.74
N LEU A 300 27.06 -21.43 14.43
CA LEU A 300 27.78 -22.28 13.49
C LEU A 300 27.88 -21.62 12.10
N VAL A 301 26.77 -21.07 11.61
CA VAL A 301 26.72 -20.42 10.30
C VAL A 301 27.58 -19.15 10.32
N TYR A 302 27.52 -18.37 11.40
CA TYR A 302 28.37 -17.19 11.60
C TYR A 302 29.86 -17.52 11.50
N TYR A 303 30.33 -18.55 12.21
CA TYR A 303 31.76 -18.90 12.19
C TYR A 303 32.21 -19.50 10.86
N VAL A 304 31.34 -20.24 10.16
CA VAL A 304 31.62 -20.73 8.81
C VAL A 304 31.73 -19.58 7.82
N ASP A 305 30.80 -18.61 7.87
CA ASP A 305 30.85 -17.41 7.04
C ASP A 305 32.12 -16.57 7.33
N LEU A 306 32.46 -16.37 8.61
CA LEU A 306 33.68 -15.67 9.02
C LEU A 306 34.94 -16.37 8.48
N PHE A 307 34.99 -17.71 8.54
CA PHE A 307 36.08 -18.48 7.97
C PHE A 307 36.24 -18.21 6.48
N TYR A 308 35.16 -18.29 5.68
CA TYR A 308 35.23 -18.06 4.24
C TYR A 308 35.55 -16.61 3.87
N LYS A 309 35.05 -15.64 4.65
CA LYS A 309 35.37 -14.21 4.50
C LYS A 309 36.86 -13.92 4.66
N ILE A 310 37.58 -14.70 5.47
CA ILE A 310 39.04 -14.56 5.65
C ILE A 310 39.79 -15.43 4.63
N PHE A 311 39.32 -16.67 4.43
CA PHE A 311 40.00 -17.67 3.62
C PHE A 311 40.05 -17.27 2.14
N ILE A 312 38.92 -16.85 1.55
CA ILE A 312 38.84 -16.51 0.12
C ILE A 312 39.79 -15.37 -0.27
N PRO A 313 39.80 -14.20 0.40
CA PRO A 313 40.74 -13.13 0.07
C PRO A 313 42.19 -13.52 0.32
N THR A 314 42.46 -14.33 1.35
CA THR A 314 43.82 -14.80 1.64
C THR A 314 44.37 -15.67 0.51
N VAL A 315 43.57 -16.64 0.04
CA VAL A 315 43.96 -17.51 -1.09
C VAL A 315 44.10 -16.71 -2.37
N LEU A 316 43.12 -15.87 -2.71
CA LEU A 316 43.16 -15.04 -3.92
C LEU A 316 44.33 -14.05 -3.91
N GLY A 317 44.58 -13.40 -2.76
CA GLY A 317 45.71 -12.50 -2.57
C GLY A 317 47.04 -13.21 -2.71
N GLY A 318 47.19 -14.39 -2.09
CA GLY A 318 48.38 -15.23 -2.25
C GLY A 318 48.63 -15.64 -3.70
N MET A 319 47.58 -16.06 -4.42
CA MET A 319 47.67 -16.38 -5.85
C MET A 319 48.04 -15.16 -6.69
N ALA A 320 47.46 -13.99 -6.41
CA ALA A 320 47.79 -12.75 -7.11
C ALA A 320 49.27 -12.36 -6.91
N ILE A 321 49.78 -12.44 -5.68
CA ILE A 321 51.20 -12.19 -5.35
C ILE A 321 52.10 -13.17 -6.11
N PHE A 322 51.74 -14.46 -6.13
CA PHE A 322 52.50 -15.47 -6.85
C PHE A 322 52.55 -15.20 -8.36
N VAL A 323 51.41 -14.90 -8.98
CA VAL A 323 51.31 -14.60 -10.41
C VAL A 323 52.08 -13.33 -10.78
N ILE A 324 51.92 -12.26 -10.00
CA ILE A 324 52.65 -11.01 -10.21
C ILE A 324 54.15 -11.25 -10.02
N GLY A 325 54.56 -12.02 -9.02
CA GLY A 325 55.96 -12.38 -8.77
C GLY A 325 56.57 -13.15 -9.93
N ASP A 326 55.89 -14.17 -10.45
CA ASP A 326 56.35 -14.97 -11.59
C ASP A 326 56.41 -14.14 -12.87
N ALA A 327 55.37 -13.36 -13.18
CA ALA A 327 55.36 -12.44 -14.32
C ALA A 327 56.52 -11.43 -14.23
N SER A 328 56.74 -10.82 -13.06
CA SER A 328 57.83 -9.88 -12.82
C SER A 328 59.20 -10.53 -13.05
N ARG A 329 59.40 -11.74 -12.52
CA ARG A 329 60.63 -12.51 -12.72
C ARG A 329 60.88 -12.82 -14.20
N ARG A 330 59.85 -13.25 -14.94
CA ARG A 330 59.95 -13.52 -16.39
C ARG A 330 60.33 -12.25 -17.17
N ILE A 331 59.72 -11.11 -16.86
CA ILE A 331 60.05 -9.81 -17.49
C ILE A 331 61.50 -9.41 -17.20
N ILE A 332 61.95 -9.51 -15.95
CA ILE A 332 63.33 -9.18 -15.56
C ILE A 332 64.34 -10.08 -16.30
N ASN A 333 64.09 -11.39 -16.34
CA ASN A 333 64.97 -12.34 -17.02
C ASN A 333 65.02 -12.11 -18.54
N ARG A 334 63.89 -11.75 -19.17
CA ARG A 334 63.84 -11.40 -20.61
C ARG A 334 64.63 -10.12 -20.89
N ARG A 335 64.51 -9.08 -20.04
CA ARG A 335 65.29 -7.85 -20.15
C ARG A 335 66.79 -8.08 -19.96
N LYS A 336 67.20 -8.96 -19.04
CA LYS A 336 68.61 -9.34 -18.85
C LYS A 336 69.19 -10.07 -20.07
N ARG A 337 68.43 -10.98 -20.70
CA ARG A 337 68.87 -11.68 -21.92
C ARG A 337 69.07 -10.75 -23.12
N VAL A 338 68.20 -9.75 -23.29
CA VAL A 338 68.33 -8.73 -24.36
C VAL A 338 69.49 -7.77 -24.13
N ARG A 339 69.95 -7.60 -22.88
CA ARG A 339 71.08 -6.72 -22.53
C ARG A 339 72.46 -7.37 -22.64
N HIS A 340 72.53 -8.69 -22.82
CA HIS A 340 73.78 -9.47 -22.79
C HIS A 340 73.97 -10.38 -24.03
N GLY A 341 73.15 -10.20 -25.07
CA GLY A 341 73.34 -10.77 -26.40
C GLY A 341 73.44 -9.65 -27.42
#